data_AF-A0A691X2I1-F1
#
_entry.id   AF-A0A691X2I1-F1
#
_cell.length_a   1.000
_cell.length_b   1.000
_cell.length_c   1.000
_cell.angle_alpha   90.00
_cell.angle_beta   90.00
_cell.angle_gamma   90.00
#
_symmetry.space_group_name_H-M   'P 1'
#
loop_
_entity.id
_entity.type
_entity.pdbx_description
1 polymer ?
#
loop_
_entity_poly.entity_id
_entity_poly.type
_entity_poly.pdbx_seq_one_letter_code
_entity_poly.pdbx_strand_id
1 'polypeptide(L)'
;NALLIKNLAKHYKHLFVFESEIELFILALSTLDLSEELCSGKIYLVDIEEERVDIQLLILFDMKDMFEYLSLYEMFVNNSFYKQFCEKTWCETDEFCKKNIEIVIRDSGLNSNLSFQSYFHFLQNIPSMLKSIPFQRILSQRKNKFENAIVVSAGPSLAKQLPLLKAYQDKAVIFCADGALSMLEKEGIVPDYVTNLDFTDLAMKFFQNKENKTSLN
;
A
#
# COMPACT_ATOMS: atom_id res chain seq x y z
N ASN A 1 -20.40 -24.24 19.77
CA ASN A 1 -19.74 -25.55 19.96
C ASN A 1 -18.34 -25.32 20.52
N ALA A 2 -18.19 -25.41 21.85
CA ALA A 2 -16.95 -25.07 22.55
C ALA A 2 -15.76 -25.99 22.19
N LEU A 3 -16.03 -27.27 21.91
CA LEU A 3 -14.99 -28.24 21.57
C LEU A 3 -14.30 -27.91 20.24
N LEU A 4 -15.05 -27.46 19.23
CA LEU A 4 -14.44 -27.00 17.98
C LEU A 4 -13.54 -25.80 18.24
N ILE A 5 -14.05 -24.79 18.94
CA ILE A 5 -13.31 -23.56 19.24
C ILE A 5 -11.97 -23.89 19.91
N LYS A 6 -11.97 -24.78 20.91
CA LYS A 6 -10.74 -25.23 21.58
C LYS A 6 -9.75 -25.90 20.62
N ASN A 7 -10.24 -26.72 19.69
CA ASN A 7 -9.36 -27.38 18.73
C ASN A 7 -8.80 -26.41 17.68
N LEU A 8 -9.60 -25.45 17.22
CA LEU A 8 -9.14 -24.40 16.30
C LEU A 8 -8.10 -23.49 16.96
N ALA A 9 -8.24 -23.16 18.25
CA ALA A 9 -7.28 -22.33 18.98
C ALA A 9 -5.86 -22.94 19.08
N LYS A 10 -5.68 -24.22 18.73
CA LYS A 10 -4.36 -24.87 18.61
C LYS A 10 -3.66 -24.57 17.28
N HIS A 11 -4.43 -24.21 16.25
CA HIS A 11 -3.96 -24.04 14.87
C HIS A 11 -4.02 -22.59 14.39
N TYR A 12 -4.96 -21.81 14.93
CA TYR A 12 -5.11 -20.39 14.61
C TYR A 12 -4.49 -19.53 15.70
N LYS A 13 -3.81 -18.46 15.26
CA LYS A 13 -3.17 -17.48 16.15
C LYS A 13 -4.21 -16.61 16.87
N HIS A 14 -5.21 -16.15 16.12
CA HIS A 14 -6.34 -15.38 16.62
C HIS A 14 -7.64 -15.99 16.07
N LEU A 15 -8.63 -16.12 16.94
CA LEU A 15 -9.93 -16.69 16.61
C LEU A 15 -11.03 -15.73 17.06
N PHE A 16 -11.79 -15.22 16.11
CA PHE A 16 -12.95 -14.38 16.38
C PHE A 16 -14.21 -15.25 16.34
N VAL A 17 -14.96 -15.22 17.44
CA VAL A 17 -16.21 -15.96 17.59
C VAL A 17 -17.33 -14.95 17.66
N PHE A 18 -18.13 -14.89 16.60
CA PHE A 18 -19.29 -14.02 16.50
C PHE A 18 -20.50 -14.74 17.11
N GLU A 19 -21.03 -14.20 18.20
CA GLU A 19 -22.21 -14.72 18.90
C GLU A 19 -22.85 -13.59 19.71
N SER A 20 -24.08 -13.21 19.34
CA SER A 20 -24.84 -12.15 20.01
C SER A 20 -25.68 -12.69 21.18
N GLU A 21 -26.00 -13.98 21.18
CA GLU A 21 -26.76 -14.61 22.26
C GLU A 21 -25.83 -15.03 23.40
N ILE A 22 -25.76 -14.22 24.45
CA ILE A 22 -24.86 -14.45 25.60
C ILE A 22 -25.14 -15.80 26.30
N GLU A 23 -26.37 -16.29 26.28
CA GLU A 23 -26.76 -17.58 26.85
C GLU A 23 -26.05 -18.75 26.14
N LEU A 24 -25.88 -18.68 24.81
CA LEU A 24 -25.17 -19.71 24.06
C LEU A 24 -23.68 -19.73 24.40
N PHE A 25 -23.12 -18.56 24.70
CA PHE A 25 -21.75 -18.45 25.18
C PHE A 25 -21.58 -19.01 26.60
N ILE A 26 -22.47 -18.66 27.53
CA ILE A 26 -22.48 -19.21 28.90
C ILE A 26 -22.60 -20.73 28.87
N LEU A 27 -23.47 -21.26 28.00
CA LEU A 27 -23.61 -22.69 27.79
C LEU A 27 -22.31 -23.31 27.24
N ALA A 28 -21.62 -22.65 26.32
CA ALA A 28 -20.35 -23.13 25.80
C ALA A 28 -19.30 -23.24 26.92
N LEU A 29 -19.18 -22.22 27.79
CA LEU A 29 -18.24 -22.22 28.91
C LEU A 29 -18.60 -23.23 30.01
N SER A 30 -19.89 -23.51 30.22
CA SER A 30 -20.31 -24.51 31.22
C SER A 30 -19.96 -25.94 30.79
N THR A 31 -19.83 -26.18 29.49
CA THR A 31 -19.46 -27.50 28.95
C THR A 31 -17.97 -27.75 28.88
N LEU A 32 -17.14 -26.71 28.77
CA LEU A 32 -15.72 -26.86 28.48
C LEU A 32 -14.91 -25.63 28.95
N ASP A 33 -13.76 -25.88 29.57
CA ASP A 33 -12.85 -24.83 30.05
C ASP A 33 -12.04 -24.20 28.90
N LEU A 34 -12.28 -22.91 28.65
CA LEU A 34 -11.59 -22.07 27.66
C LEU A 34 -10.77 -20.94 28.33
N SER A 35 -10.52 -21.04 29.65
CA SER A 35 -9.92 -19.95 30.43
C SER A 35 -8.53 -19.57 29.90
N GLU A 36 -7.70 -20.54 29.51
CA GLU A 36 -6.36 -20.30 28.97
C GLU A 36 -6.41 -19.55 27.64
N GLU A 37 -7.28 -19.98 26.72
CA GLU A 37 -7.40 -19.38 25.38
C GLU A 37 -7.99 -17.96 25.44
N LEU A 38 -8.89 -17.69 26.38
CA LEU A 38 -9.43 -16.37 26.66
C LEU A 38 -8.38 -15.46 27.33
N CYS A 39 -7.70 -15.93 28.39
CA CYS A 39 -6.68 -15.16 29.09
C CYS A 39 -5.45 -14.84 28.21
N SER A 40 -5.12 -15.72 27.27
CA SER A 40 -4.00 -15.53 26.34
C SER A 40 -4.32 -14.60 25.16
N GLY A 41 -5.56 -14.12 25.01
CA GLY A 41 -5.95 -13.28 23.88
C GLY A 41 -5.96 -14.02 22.54
N LYS A 42 -6.15 -15.35 22.56
CA LYS A 42 -6.30 -16.14 21.33
C LYS A 42 -7.74 -16.15 20.83
N ILE A 43 -8.71 -16.11 21.73
CA ILE A 43 -10.13 -16.10 21.40
C ILE A 43 -10.71 -14.72 21.72
N TYR A 44 -11.35 -14.12 20.72
CA TYR A 44 -12.10 -12.87 20.82
C TYR A 44 -13.57 -13.18 20.63
N LEU A 45 -14.40 -12.71 21.55
CA LEU A 45 -15.84 -12.80 21.45
C LEU A 45 -16.35 -11.49 20.89
N VAL A 46 -17.15 -11.56 19.85
CA VAL A 46 -17.66 -10.40 19.15
C VAL A 46 -19.17 -10.49 19.10
N ASP A 47 -19.82 -9.50 19.70
CA ASP A 47 -21.23 -9.25 19.47
C ASP A 47 -21.35 -8.32 18.26
N ILE A 48 -22.00 -8.81 17.20
CA ILE A 48 -22.16 -8.04 15.96
C ILE A 48 -23.26 -6.97 16.08
N GLU A 49 -24.15 -7.09 17.07
CA GLU A 49 -25.23 -6.13 17.30
C GLU A 49 -24.77 -4.93 18.13
N GLU A 50 -23.59 -4.99 18.75
CA GLU A 50 -23.02 -3.91 19.53
C GLU A 50 -22.67 -2.70 18.63
N GLU A 51 -23.16 -1.51 19.02
CA GLU A 51 -23.09 -0.29 18.18
C GLU A 51 -21.67 0.09 17.76
N ARG A 52 -20.67 -0.26 18.58
CA ARG A 52 -19.25 0.12 18.39
C ARG A 52 -18.35 -1.03 17.96
N VAL A 53 -18.93 -2.14 17.51
CA VAL A 53 -18.16 -3.31 17.08
C VAL A 53 -17.19 -2.98 15.94
N ASP A 54 -17.54 -2.02 15.08
CA ASP A 54 -16.70 -1.51 14.01
C ASP A 54 -15.38 -0.93 14.55
N ILE A 55 -15.46 0.01 15.49
CA ILE A 55 -14.31 0.67 16.11
C ILE A 55 -13.46 -0.34 16.86
N GLN A 56 -14.10 -1.29 17.56
CA GLN A 56 -13.38 -2.35 18.29
C GLN A 56 -12.58 -3.23 17.33
N LEU A 57 -13.18 -3.67 16.22
CA LEU A 57 -12.48 -4.49 15.22
C LEU A 57 -11.36 -3.70 14.54
N LEU A 58 -11.55 -2.41 14.21
CA LEU A 58 -10.48 -1.59 13.63
C LEU A 58 -9.27 -1.50 14.55
N ILE A 59 -9.47 -1.22 15.85
CA ILE A 59 -8.38 -1.16 16.84
C ILE A 59 -7.67 -2.51 16.94
N LEU A 60 -8.46 -3.59 17.01
CA LEU A 60 -7.94 -4.95 17.12
C LEU A 60 -7.11 -5.34 15.89
N PHE A 61 -7.62 -5.10 14.68
CA PHE A 61 -6.95 -5.42 13.43
C PHE A 61 -5.69 -4.58 13.20
N ASP A 62 -5.63 -3.35 13.70
CA ASP A 62 -4.44 -2.49 13.62
C ASP A 62 -3.33 -2.89 14.61
N MET A 63 -3.62 -3.77 15.59
CA MET A 63 -2.58 -4.29 16.47
C MET A 63 -1.58 -5.13 15.68
N LYS A 64 -0.28 -4.88 15.87
CA LYS A 64 0.80 -5.53 15.12
C LYS A 64 0.70 -7.06 15.04
N ASP A 65 0.41 -7.74 16.16
CA ASP A 65 0.30 -9.22 16.20
C ASP A 65 -0.85 -9.72 15.31
N MET A 66 -1.94 -8.96 15.13
CA MET A 66 -3.06 -9.33 14.26
C MET A 66 -2.88 -8.87 12.82
N PHE A 67 -2.37 -7.66 12.63
CA PHE A 67 -2.16 -7.04 11.34
C PHE A 67 -1.39 -7.96 10.37
N GLU A 68 -0.35 -8.64 10.87
CA GLU A 68 0.48 -9.56 10.09
C GLU A 68 -0.28 -10.76 9.50
N TYR A 69 -1.43 -11.13 10.09
CA TYR A 69 -2.25 -12.29 9.67
C TYR A 69 -3.52 -11.90 8.92
N LEU A 70 -3.89 -10.62 8.81
CA LEU A 70 -5.17 -10.20 8.20
C LEU A 70 -5.32 -10.66 6.75
N SER A 71 -4.22 -10.80 6.01
CA SER A 71 -4.24 -11.32 4.63
C SER A 71 -4.64 -12.81 4.53
N LEU A 72 -4.58 -13.54 5.64
CA LEU A 72 -4.96 -14.95 5.76
C LEU A 72 -6.35 -15.14 6.41
N TYR A 73 -7.12 -14.05 6.54
CA TYR A 73 -8.46 -14.09 7.12
C TYR A 73 -9.36 -15.08 6.38
N GLU A 74 -10.06 -15.91 7.15
CA GLU A 74 -11.08 -16.83 6.67
C GLU A 74 -12.20 -16.94 7.73
N MET A 75 -13.45 -16.98 7.28
CA MET A 75 -14.63 -17.13 8.15
C MET A 75 -15.31 -18.48 7.90
N PHE A 76 -15.58 -19.20 8.98
CA PHE A 76 -16.15 -20.54 8.95
C PHE A 76 -17.51 -20.60 9.64
N VAL A 77 -18.42 -21.42 9.10
CA VAL A 77 -19.68 -21.78 9.76
C VAL A 77 -19.65 -23.25 10.14
N ASN A 78 -19.80 -23.53 11.43
CA ASN A 78 -19.62 -24.87 11.99
C ASN A 78 -20.87 -25.75 11.92
N ASN A 79 -22.09 -25.19 11.95
CA ASN A 79 -23.32 -25.96 12.09
C ASN A 79 -24.22 -25.78 10.87
N SER A 80 -24.86 -26.87 10.41
CA SER A 80 -25.92 -26.83 9.41
C SER A 80 -27.08 -25.92 9.83
N PHE A 81 -27.36 -25.81 11.13
CA PHE A 81 -28.34 -24.86 11.67
C PHE A 81 -27.99 -23.41 11.30
N TYR A 82 -26.80 -22.92 11.67
CA TYR A 82 -26.38 -21.55 11.32
C TYR A 82 -26.30 -21.36 9.80
N LYS A 83 -25.88 -22.39 9.06
CA LYS A 83 -25.87 -22.32 7.59
C LYS A 83 -27.27 -22.19 6.99
N GLN A 84 -28.30 -22.76 7.61
CA GLN A 84 -29.66 -22.74 7.10
C GLN A 84 -30.45 -21.51 7.56
N PHE A 85 -30.24 -21.04 8.79
CA PHE A 85 -31.06 -20.00 9.42
C PHE A 85 -30.33 -18.65 9.59
N CYS A 86 -29.00 -18.64 9.54
CA CYS A 86 -28.18 -17.46 9.78
C CYS A 86 -27.25 -17.13 8.59
N GLU A 87 -27.54 -17.66 7.40
CA GLU A 87 -26.71 -17.44 6.20
C GLU A 87 -26.56 -15.95 5.87
N LYS A 88 -27.66 -15.20 5.97
CA LYS A 88 -27.65 -13.76 5.72
C LYS A 88 -26.73 -13.02 6.69
N THR A 89 -26.91 -13.24 8.00
CA THR A 89 -26.09 -12.64 9.06
C THR A 89 -24.62 -13.01 8.89
N TRP A 90 -24.34 -14.26 8.50
CA TRP A 90 -22.97 -14.71 8.22
C TRP A 90 -22.34 -13.93 7.06
N CYS A 91 -23.02 -13.83 5.91
CA CYS A 91 -22.53 -13.07 4.76
C CYS A 91 -22.31 -11.59 5.12
N GLU A 92 -23.25 -10.98 5.83
CA GLU A 92 -23.14 -9.58 6.29
C GLU A 92 -21.96 -9.38 7.23
N THR A 93 -21.72 -10.32 8.15
CA THR A 93 -20.59 -10.29 9.09
C THR A 93 -19.25 -10.48 8.37
N ASP A 94 -19.20 -11.37 7.37
CA ASP A 94 -18.00 -11.60 6.58
C ASP A 94 -17.63 -10.38 5.73
N GLU A 95 -18.61 -9.77 5.05
CA GLU A 95 -18.41 -8.51 4.32
C GLU A 95 -17.99 -7.37 5.26
N PHE A 96 -18.60 -7.29 6.45
CA PHE A 96 -18.25 -6.33 7.47
C PHE A 96 -16.79 -6.46 7.94
N CYS A 97 -16.33 -7.69 8.21
CA CYS A 97 -14.94 -7.95 8.59
C CYS A 97 -13.98 -7.59 7.46
N LYS A 98 -14.27 -8.01 6.22
CA LYS A 98 -13.47 -7.70 5.03
C LYS A 98 -13.32 -6.19 4.85
N LYS A 99 -14.40 -5.42 5.00
CA LYS A 99 -14.37 -3.96 4.90
C LYS A 99 -13.46 -3.33 5.96
N ASN A 100 -13.54 -3.76 7.21
CA ASN A 100 -12.67 -3.27 8.29
C ASN A 100 -11.19 -3.62 8.03
N ILE A 101 -10.92 -4.84 7.56
CA ILE A 101 -9.57 -5.27 7.16
C ILE A 101 -9.03 -4.40 6.02
N GLU A 102 -9.84 -4.14 4.99
CA GLU A 102 -9.45 -3.28 3.86
C GLU A 102 -9.10 -1.85 4.30
N ILE A 103 -9.84 -1.29 5.27
CA ILE A 103 -9.57 0.03 5.83
C ILE A 103 -8.21 0.02 6.54
N VAL A 104 -7.99 -0.94 7.44
CA VAL A 104 -6.72 -1.05 8.20
C VAL A 104 -5.52 -1.24 7.27
N ILE A 105 -5.64 -2.12 6.27
CA ILE A 105 -4.58 -2.34 5.27
C ILE A 105 -4.32 -1.06 4.47
N ARG A 106 -5.36 -0.35 4.04
CA ARG A 106 -5.22 0.90 3.30
C ARG A 106 -4.53 1.99 4.13
N ASP A 107 -4.97 2.17 5.37
CA ASP A 107 -4.47 3.21 6.27
C ASP A 107 -3.02 2.96 6.70
N SER A 108 -2.59 1.70 6.77
CA SER A 108 -1.19 1.33 7.01
C SER A 108 -0.22 1.78 5.89
N GLY A 109 -0.75 2.32 4.77
CA GLY A 109 0.05 2.72 3.61
C GLY A 109 0.56 1.54 2.78
N LEU A 110 0.29 0.30 3.22
CA LEU A 110 0.41 -0.92 2.43
C LEU A 110 -0.77 -1.00 1.45
N ASN A 111 -0.81 -0.07 0.49
CA ASN A 111 -1.39 -0.44 -0.80
C ASN A 111 -0.46 -1.51 -1.38
N SER A 112 -0.66 -2.76 -0.95
CA SER A 112 0.17 -3.92 -1.29
C SER A 112 0.41 -3.98 -2.80
N ASN A 113 -0.61 -3.67 -3.60
CA ASN A 113 -0.52 -3.51 -5.04
C ASN A 113 0.54 -2.48 -5.48
N LEU A 114 0.56 -1.29 -4.89
CA LEU A 114 1.55 -0.26 -5.24
C LEU A 114 2.98 -0.72 -4.89
N SER A 115 3.16 -1.31 -3.71
CA SER A 115 4.47 -1.81 -3.29
C SER A 115 4.96 -2.95 -4.19
N PHE A 116 4.09 -3.92 -4.50
CA PHE A 116 4.43 -5.03 -5.40
C PHE A 116 4.73 -4.57 -6.83
N GLN A 117 3.96 -3.64 -7.38
CA GLN A 117 4.24 -3.07 -8.71
C GLN A 117 5.56 -2.31 -8.72
N SER A 118 5.87 -1.56 -7.66
CA SER A 118 7.15 -0.86 -7.51
C SER A 118 8.33 -1.84 -7.47
N TYR A 119 8.20 -2.94 -6.72
CA TYR A 119 9.21 -4.02 -6.71
C TYR A 119 9.35 -4.70 -8.06
N PHE A 120 8.23 -4.98 -8.73
CA PHE A 120 8.22 -5.59 -10.05
C PHE A 120 8.96 -4.70 -11.08
N HIS A 121 8.62 -3.41 -11.13
CA HIS A 121 9.33 -2.45 -11.97
C HIS A 121 10.80 -2.31 -11.60
N PHE A 122 11.15 -2.31 -10.32
CA PHE A 122 12.55 -2.30 -9.88
C PHE A 122 13.30 -3.51 -10.45
N LEU A 123 12.77 -4.73 -10.29
CA LEU A 123 13.39 -5.94 -10.81
C LEU A 123 13.55 -5.92 -12.33
N GLN A 124 12.54 -5.44 -13.06
CA GLN A 124 12.61 -5.29 -14.52
C GLN A 124 13.65 -4.26 -14.96
N ASN A 125 13.90 -3.23 -14.15
CA ASN A 125 14.87 -2.17 -14.46
C ASN A 125 16.31 -2.53 -14.09
N ILE A 126 16.56 -3.56 -13.27
CA ILE A 126 17.93 -3.98 -12.86
C ILE A 126 18.89 -4.12 -14.05
N PRO A 127 18.57 -4.82 -15.16
CA PRO A 127 19.50 -4.97 -16.28
C PRO A 127 19.90 -3.64 -16.92
N SER A 128 18.98 -2.68 -17.01
CA SER A 128 19.23 -1.34 -17.53
C SER A 128 20.03 -0.48 -16.53
N MET A 129 19.72 -0.59 -15.24
CA MET A 129 20.46 0.10 -14.17
C MET A 129 21.91 -0.35 -14.08
N LEU A 130 22.20 -1.63 -14.31
CA LEU A 130 23.58 -2.15 -14.29
C LEU A 130 24.42 -1.63 -15.45
N LYS A 131 23.79 -1.24 -16.57
CA LYS A 131 24.46 -0.64 -17.74
C LYS A 131 24.58 0.88 -17.64
N SER A 132 23.84 1.52 -16.74
CA SER A 132 23.81 2.98 -16.61
C SER A 132 24.91 3.49 -15.66
N ILE A 133 25.05 4.82 -15.59
CA ILE A 133 26.02 5.45 -14.68
C ILE A 133 25.55 5.21 -13.24
N PRO A 134 26.37 4.60 -12.36
CA PRO A 134 25.97 4.37 -10.98
C PRO A 134 25.62 5.67 -10.27
N PHE A 135 24.52 5.69 -9.53
CA PHE A 135 24.06 6.90 -8.84
C PHE A 135 25.13 7.49 -7.91
N GLN A 136 25.86 6.64 -7.17
CA GLN A 136 26.98 7.07 -6.33
C GLN A 136 28.08 7.78 -7.12
N ARG A 137 28.33 7.37 -8.38
CA ARG A 137 29.29 8.03 -9.25
C ARG A 137 28.81 9.43 -9.64
N ILE A 138 27.54 9.57 -10.00
CA ILE A 138 26.92 10.88 -10.29
C ILE A 138 27.11 11.81 -9.09
N LEU A 139 26.79 11.35 -7.88
CA LEU A 139 26.98 12.13 -6.66
C LEU A 139 28.45 12.53 -6.48
N SER A 140 29.40 11.59 -6.60
CA SER A 140 30.82 11.89 -6.39
C SER A 140 31.39 12.90 -7.39
N GLN A 141 30.97 12.83 -8.66
CA GLN A 141 31.53 13.65 -9.74
C GLN A 141 30.88 15.03 -9.84
N ARG A 142 29.60 15.15 -9.45
CA ARG A 142 28.79 16.37 -9.61
C ARG A 142 28.61 17.16 -8.31
N LYS A 143 28.93 16.57 -7.15
CA LYS A 143 28.86 17.26 -5.85
C LYS A 143 29.72 18.52 -5.86
N ASN A 144 29.12 19.63 -5.42
CA ASN A 144 29.74 20.96 -5.33
C ASN A 144 30.32 21.49 -6.66
N LYS A 145 29.82 21.03 -7.82
CA LYS A 145 30.24 21.53 -9.14
C LYS A 145 29.43 22.73 -9.63
N PHE A 146 28.24 22.93 -9.09
CA PHE A 146 27.33 23.99 -9.47
C PHE A 146 26.96 24.80 -8.24
N GLU A 147 26.97 26.11 -8.36
CA GLU A 147 26.51 27.02 -7.32
C GLU A 147 24.99 27.04 -7.23
N ASN A 148 24.33 26.93 -8.38
CA ASN A 148 22.88 27.06 -8.52
C ASN A 148 22.28 25.81 -9.17
N ALA A 149 21.13 25.39 -8.65
CA ALA A 149 20.30 24.34 -9.23
C ALA A 149 18.89 24.88 -9.49
N ILE A 150 18.33 24.53 -10.63
CA ILE A 150 16.97 24.91 -11.04
C ILE A 150 16.15 23.63 -11.14
N VAL A 151 15.03 23.57 -10.42
CA VAL A 151 14.07 22.47 -10.51
C VAL A 151 12.85 22.96 -11.26
N VAL A 152 12.56 22.32 -12.39
CA VAL A 152 11.50 22.69 -13.32
C VAL A 152 10.36 21.69 -13.23
N SER A 153 9.16 22.17 -12.94
CA SER A 153 7.92 21.38 -12.91
C SER A 153 6.88 21.93 -13.91
N ALA A 154 5.89 21.11 -14.26
CA ALA A 154 4.89 21.40 -15.29
C ALA A 154 3.79 22.39 -14.84
N GLY A 155 4.11 23.33 -13.95
CA GLY A 155 3.16 24.33 -13.47
C GLY A 155 2.85 25.39 -14.54
N PRO A 156 1.66 26.03 -14.51
CA PRO A 156 1.26 27.05 -15.49
C PRO A 156 2.19 28.28 -15.48
N SER A 157 2.92 28.52 -14.40
CA SER A 157 3.94 29.57 -14.30
C SER A 157 5.18 29.32 -15.15
N LEU A 158 5.43 28.08 -15.58
CA LEU A 158 6.62 27.72 -16.35
C LEU A 158 6.73 28.53 -17.64
N ALA A 159 5.62 28.73 -18.35
CA ALA A 159 5.58 29.48 -19.60
C ALA A 159 6.21 30.89 -19.49
N LYS A 160 6.03 31.55 -18.34
CA LYS A 160 6.59 32.88 -18.08
C LYS A 160 8.11 32.85 -17.86
N GLN A 161 8.64 31.72 -17.42
CA GLN A 161 10.05 31.55 -17.05
C GLN A 161 10.90 30.94 -18.17
N LEU A 162 10.29 30.39 -19.23
CA LEU A 162 11.02 29.78 -20.36
C LEU A 162 12.10 30.71 -20.96
N PRO A 163 11.84 32.02 -21.22
CA PRO A 163 12.87 32.90 -21.76
C PRO A 163 14.07 33.08 -20.81
N LEU A 164 13.79 33.16 -19.50
CA LEU A 164 14.83 33.29 -18.47
C LEU A 164 15.64 32.00 -18.33
N LEU A 165 14.96 30.85 -18.29
CA LEU A 165 15.60 29.53 -18.24
C LEU A 165 16.55 29.35 -19.43
N LYS A 166 16.13 29.71 -20.63
CA LYS A 166 16.96 29.63 -21.84
C LYS A 166 18.21 30.51 -21.76
N ALA A 167 18.10 31.71 -21.20
CA ALA A 167 19.22 32.65 -21.05
C ALA A 167 20.24 32.23 -19.97
N TYR A 168 19.84 31.37 -19.03
CA TYR A 168 20.66 30.95 -17.89
C TYR A 168 20.96 29.44 -17.87
N GLN A 169 20.61 28.70 -18.92
CA GLN A 169 20.75 27.24 -18.92
C GLN A 169 22.20 26.76 -18.70
N ASP A 170 23.20 27.51 -19.17
CA ASP A 170 24.61 27.15 -19.00
C ASP A 170 25.20 27.56 -17.63
N LYS A 171 24.41 28.24 -16.78
CA LYS A 171 24.87 28.82 -15.50
C LYS A 171 24.37 28.06 -14.27
N ALA A 172 23.46 27.11 -14.45
CA ALA A 172 22.87 26.34 -13.37
C ALA A 172 22.59 24.91 -13.84
N VAL A 173 22.63 23.95 -12.92
CA VAL A 173 22.18 22.60 -13.22
C VAL A 173 20.65 22.55 -13.26
N ILE A 174 20.08 21.99 -14.32
CA ILE A 174 18.63 21.93 -14.53
C ILE A 174 18.12 20.51 -14.27
N PHE A 175 17.26 20.37 -13.26
CA PHE A 175 16.46 19.18 -13.00
C PHE A 175 15.05 19.40 -13.53
N CYS A 176 14.58 18.50 -14.38
CA CYS A 176 13.27 18.57 -15.01
C CYS A 176 12.38 17.42 -14.52
N ALA A 177 11.19 17.73 -14.03
CA ALA A 177 10.13 16.73 -13.90
C ALA A 177 9.67 16.29 -15.29
N ASP A 178 9.41 15.00 -15.48
CA ASP A 178 8.90 14.39 -16.71
C ASP A 178 7.82 15.21 -17.45
N GLY A 179 6.80 15.71 -16.75
CA GLY A 179 5.73 16.49 -17.36
C GLY A 179 6.17 17.84 -17.94
N ALA A 180 7.29 18.40 -17.50
CA ALA A 180 7.82 19.69 -17.99
C ALA A 180 8.74 19.54 -19.21
N LEU A 181 9.22 18.31 -19.48
CA LEU A 181 10.24 18.05 -20.49
C LEU A 181 9.84 18.58 -21.87
N SER A 182 8.63 18.26 -22.31
CA SER A 182 8.12 18.67 -23.63
C SER A 182 8.03 20.19 -23.81
N MET A 183 7.85 20.96 -22.73
CA MET A 183 7.81 22.42 -22.80
C MET A 183 9.21 23.02 -22.92
N LEU A 184 10.19 22.46 -22.20
CA LEU A 184 11.59 22.87 -22.27
C LEU A 184 12.18 22.58 -23.66
N GLU A 185 11.93 21.38 -24.19
CA GLU A 185 12.44 20.95 -25.50
C GLU A 185 11.91 21.83 -26.64
N LYS A 186 10.63 22.23 -26.61
CA LYS A 186 10.03 23.13 -27.61
C LYS A 186 10.72 24.48 -27.68
N GLU A 187 11.24 24.97 -26.55
CA GLU A 187 11.97 26.24 -26.48
C GLU A 187 13.49 26.06 -26.68
N GLY A 188 13.95 24.84 -26.92
CA GLY A 188 15.38 24.52 -27.09
C GLY A 188 16.18 24.62 -25.79
N ILE A 189 15.56 24.30 -24.66
CA ILE A 189 16.22 24.21 -23.35
C ILE A 189 16.49 22.73 -23.07
N VAL A 190 17.75 22.38 -22.81
CA VAL A 190 18.15 20.99 -22.53
C VAL A 190 18.39 20.81 -21.03
N PRO A 191 17.56 20.05 -20.31
CA PRO A 191 17.80 19.78 -18.90
C PRO A 191 18.97 18.80 -18.71
N ASP A 192 19.75 18.98 -17.64
CA ASP A 192 20.83 18.04 -17.28
C ASP A 192 20.30 16.71 -16.77
N TYR A 193 19.19 16.75 -16.02
CA TYR A 193 18.55 15.59 -15.42
C TYR A 193 17.05 15.64 -15.66
N VAL A 194 16.47 14.48 -15.98
CA VAL A 194 15.02 14.30 -16.04
C VAL A 194 14.61 13.26 -15.01
N THR A 195 13.59 13.57 -14.21
CA THR A 195 13.09 12.73 -13.14
C THR A 195 11.63 12.34 -13.39
N ASN A 196 11.32 11.06 -13.18
CA ASN A 196 9.97 10.52 -13.17
C ASN A 196 9.75 9.79 -11.83
N LEU A 197 8.59 10.02 -11.22
CA LEU A 197 8.19 9.37 -9.97
C LEU A 197 7.00 8.43 -10.16
N ASP A 198 6.19 8.67 -11.19
CA ASP A 198 5.01 7.89 -11.49
C ASP A 198 5.38 6.50 -12.00
N PHE A 199 4.85 5.47 -11.35
CA PHE A 199 5.04 4.07 -11.71
C PHE A 199 4.11 3.61 -12.85
N THR A 200 3.20 4.46 -13.33
CA THR A 200 2.23 4.11 -14.37
C THR A 200 2.74 4.45 -15.77
N ASP A 201 2.30 3.69 -16.78
CA ASP A 201 2.67 3.92 -18.18
C ASP A 201 2.21 5.28 -18.73
N LEU A 202 1.32 5.99 -18.04
CA LEU A 202 0.90 7.34 -18.44
C LEU A 202 2.09 8.29 -18.51
N ALA A 203 3.06 8.17 -17.60
CA ALA A 203 4.22 9.03 -17.60
C ALA A 203 5.15 8.76 -18.80
N MET A 204 5.13 7.55 -19.37
CA MET A 204 5.87 7.24 -20.59
C MET A 204 5.46 8.13 -21.77
N LYS A 205 4.21 8.62 -21.79
CA LYS A 205 3.74 9.56 -22.83
C LYS A 205 4.54 10.85 -22.88
N PHE A 206 5.11 11.30 -21.76
CA PHE A 206 5.98 12.47 -21.74
C PHE A 206 7.33 12.25 -22.46
N PHE A 207 7.72 10.99 -22.66
CA PHE A 207 8.98 10.60 -23.30
C PHE A 207 8.81 10.08 -24.75
N GLN A 208 7.59 9.85 -25.21
CA GLN A 208 7.30 9.21 -26.51
C GLN A 208 7.58 10.09 -27.74
N ASN A 209 7.74 11.41 -27.57
CA ASN A 209 8.05 12.32 -28.69
C ASN A 209 9.53 12.29 -29.12
N LYS A 210 10.32 11.34 -28.63
CA LYS A 210 11.71 11.16 -29.05
C LYS A 210 11.76 10.45 -30.40
N GLU A 211 11.91 11.22 -31.47
CA GLU A 211 12.70 10.72 -32.59
C GLU A 211 14.07 10.29 -32.04
N ASN A 212 14.46 9.06 -32.33
CA ASN A 212 15.67 8.38 -31.86
C ASN A 212 16.95 9.23 -32.02
N LYS A 213 17.22 10.15 -31.08
CA LYS A 213 18.55 10.72 -30.85
C LYS A 213 19.21 9.98 -29.69
N THR A 214 19.51 8.71 -29.94
CA THR A 214 20.58 7.98 -29.25
C THR A 214 21.91 8.57 -29.68
N SER A 215 22.26 9.74 -29.15
CA SER A 215 23.63 10.24 -29.12
C SER A 215 24.02 10.52 -27.68
N LEU A 216 24.28 9.44 -26.95
CA LEU A 216 25.23 9.45 -25.84
C LEU A 216 26.63 9.41 -26.48
N ASN A 217 27.19 10.60 -26.71
CA ASN A 217 28.64 10.78 -26.78
C ASN A 217 29.15 11.07 -25.37
#